data_AF-A0A7C3IU15-F1
#
_entry.id   AF-A0A7C3IU15-F1
#
_cell.length_a   1.000
_cell.length_b   1.000
_cell.length_c   1.000
_cell.angle_alpha   90.00
_cell.angle_beta   90.00
_cell.angle_gamma   90.00
#
_symmetry.space_group_name_H-M   'P 1'
#
loop_
_entity.id
_entity.type
_entity.pdbx_description
1 polymer ?
#
loop_
_entity_poly.entity_id
_entity_poly.type
_entity_poly.pdbx_seq_one_letter_code
_entity_poly.pdbx_strand_id
1 'polypeptide(L)'
;MACRLNDFIECGELINTKRFSTHGWLKLRGVETPLTLRLTGNCGPDLAGWHIRFESRGPRAEAGGEPDPDELARLLALDPPRLAAQQIGPTGDMTAARKVKIADCSAHELCHRCKGGEPPPFRWVRCLHLEWYSQNGRVVVELVDPILEYVDFATIPGVSADSRPSEPHADLVEEGGAPDAASQPGSYAGPCGEACAAEELDAEPDDPHGLFSQGDGEAEDDFLRQMGPTDDAIENSPGEPIGSLLDALGPLPEPDELSERQAEVQLKALLGQLARFGVALDVCEHFTARNAYRLLKEHILPEGRIHPELRGSDWVEHFTTQEHCAECAAQAQPPLPHEPRGGQEQETP
;
A
#
# COMPACT_ATOMS: atom_id res chain seq x y z
N MET A 1 3.42 -1.04 21.12
CA MET A 1 2.45 0.05 20.87
C MET A 1 1.98 -0.09 19.43
N ALA A 2 0.70 0.12 19.13
CA ALA A 2 0.18 0.02 17.77
C ALA A 2 -0.31 1.40 17.32
N CYS A 3 0.06 1.82 16.10
CA CYS A 3 -0.50 3.00 15.45
C CYS A 3 -1.89 2.64 14.93
N ARG A 4 -2.91 3.45 15.25
CA ARG A 4 -4.29 3.25 14.78
C ARG A 4 -4.70 4.43 13.93
N LEU A 5 -5.17 4.15 12.72
CA LEU A 5 -5.51 5.19 11.75
C LEU A 5 -7.03 5.33 11.49
N ASN A 6 -7.87 4.56 12.20
CA ASN A 6 -9.31 4.41 11.94
C ASN A 6 -10.05 5.74 11.71
N ASP A 7 -9.83 6.72 12.61
CA ASP A 7 -10.57 7.98 12.59
C ASP A 7 -10.05 8.97 11.54
N PHE A 8 -8.84 8.73 11.03
CA PHE A 8 -8.18 9.58 10.03
C PHE A 8 -8.42 9.12 8.60
N ILE A 9 -8.86 7.89 8.36
CA ILE A 9 -9.03 7.36 7.00
C ILE A 9 -10.30 7.92 6.36
N GLU A 10 -10.15 8.52 5.19
CA GLU A 10 -11.24 8.96 4.33
C GLU A 10 -11.58 7.87 3.30
N CYS A 11 -10.60 7.44 2.53
CA CYS A 11 -10.73 6.40 1.51
C CYS A 11 -9.38 5.74 1.23
N GLY A 12 -9.39 4.68 0.42
CA GLY A 12 -8.17 4.00 0.01
C GLY A 12 -8.40 2.95 -1.06
N GLU A 13 -7.28 2.41 -1.54
CA GLU A 13 -7.22 1.35 -2.51
C GLU A 13 -6.25 0.28 -2.02
N LEU A 14 -6.62 -0.99 -2.21
CA LEU A 14 -5.79 -2.13 -1.84
C LEU A 14 -5.82 -3.15 -2.97
N ILE A 15 -4.63 -3.55 -3.41
CA ILE A 15 -4.40 -4.46 -4.53
C ILE A 15 -3.56 -5.61 -4.01
N ASN A 16 -4.17 -6.79 -3.92
CA ASN A 16 -3.47 -8.04 -3.66
C ASN A 16 -3.81 -9.05 -4.76
N THR A 17 -3.43 -8.73 -6.00
CA THR A 17 -3.64 -9.57 -7.20
C THR A 17 -2.45 -10.47 -7.51
N LYS A 18 -1.30 -10.24 -6.86
CA LYS A 18 -0.06 -11.02 -7.03
C LYS A 18 0.35 -11.67 -5.72
N ARG A 19 0.95 -12.86 -5.82
CA ARG A 19 1.41 -13.60 -4.66
C ARG A 19 2.50 -12.83 -3.91
N PHE A 20 2.35 -12.73 -2.60
CA PHE A 20 3.25 -12.03 -1.68
C PHE A 20 3.44 -10.53 -1.94
N SER A 21 2.55 -9.91 -2.73
CA SER A 21 2.57 -8.48 -2.99
C SER A 21 1.21 -7.86 -2.69
N THR A 22 1.18 -6.97 -1.71
CA THR A 22 0.02 -6.16 -1.39
C THR A 22 0.43 -4.69 -1.49
N HIS A 23 -0.19 -3.95 -2.39
CA HIS A 23 0.12 -2.53 -2.60
C HIS A 23 -1.16 -1.70 -2.68
N GLY A 24 -1.04 -0.39 -2.59
CA GLY A 24 -2.20 0.50 -2.60
C GLY A 24 -1.89 1.86 -2.01
N TRP A 25 -2.93 2.58 -1.63
CA TRP A 25 -2.81 3.90 -1.00
C TRP A 25 -3.95 4.15 -0.01
N LEU A 26 -3.70 5.03 0.96
CA LEU A 26 -4.65 5.48 1.96
C LEU A 26 -4.69 7.01 1.97
N LYS A 27 -5.86 7.59 1.78
CA LYS A 27 -6.07 9.04 1.95
C LYS A 27 -6.51 9.32 3.38
N LEU A 28 -5.73 10.15 4.06
CA LEU A 28 -6.06 10.63 5.40
C LEU A 28 -6.80 11.97 5.33
N ARG A 29 -7.78 12.17 6.21
CA ARG A 29 -8.54 13.42 6.34
C ARG A 29 -7.58 14.57 6.63
N GLY A 30 -7.62 15.63 5.84
CA GLY A 30 -6.77 16.81 6.06
C GLY A 30 -5.30 16.63 5.66
N VAL A 31 -4.95 15.52 5.00
CA VAL A 31 -3.63 15.31 4.39
C VAL A 31 -3.79 15.29 2.88
N GLU A 32 -3.05 16.14 2.17
CA GLU A 32 -3.13 16.21 0.71
C GLU A 32 -2.48 14.99 0.06
N THR A 33 -1.29 14.62 0.53
CA THR A 33 -0.54 13.48 -0.01
C THR A 33 -1.00 12.16 0.62
N PRO A 34 -1.46 11.18 -0.17
CA PRO A 34 -1.87 9.89 0.36
C PRO A 34 -0.67 9.08 0.84
N LEU A 35 -0.89 8.23 1.85
CA LEU A 35 0.08 7.22 2.23
C LEU A 35 0.11 6.13 1.17
N THR A 36 1.30 5.68 0.78
CA THR A 36 1.45 4.55 -0.14
C THR A 36 1.76 3.27 0.61
N LEU A 37 1.21 2.15 0.16
CA LEU A 37 1.43 0.83 0.74
C LEU A 37 2.25 -0.01 -0.25
N ARG A 38 3.37 -0.58 0.22
CA ARG A 38 4.19 -1.57 -0.50
C ARG A 38 4.57 -2.68 0.46
N LEU A 39 3.67 -3.65 0.60
CA LEU A 39 3.71 -4.65 1.66
C LEU A 39 4.01 -6.05 1.10
N THR A 40 4.84 -6.78 1.83
CA THR A 40 5.22 -8.15 1.51
C THR A 40 4.30 -9.14 2.22
N GLY A 41 3.47 -9.84 1.45
CA GLY A 41 2.50 -10.80 1.96
C GLY A 41 1.18 -10.74 1.23
N ASN A 42 0.32 -11.72 1.52
CA ASN A 42 -1.05 -11.76 1.01
C ASN A 42 -2.04 -11.25 2.05
N CYS A 43 -3.20 -10.83 1.57
CA CYS A 43 -4.37 -10.57 2.40
C CYS A 43 -5.04 -11.89 2.82
N GLY A 44 -6.04 -11.79 3.70
CA GLY A 44 -6.91 -12.88 4.07
C GLY A 44 -7.71 -13.42 2.87
N PRO A 45 -8.28 -14.63 2.95
CA PRO A 45 -8.88 -15.32 1.81
C PRO A 45 -10.02 -14.57 1.10
N ASP A 46 -10.65 -13.63 1.77
CA ASP A 46 -11.74 -12.81 1.24
C ASP A 46 -11.27 -11.60 0.43
N LEU A 47 -10.01 -11.16 0.63
CA LEU A 47 -9.38 -10.04 -0.08
C LEU A 47 -8.25 -10.48 -0.99
N ALA A 48 -7.67 -11.66 -0.77
CA ALA A 48 -6.62 -12.20 -1.60
C ALA A 48 -7.13 -12.44 -3.04
N GLY A 49 -6.37 -11.94 -4.01
CA GLY A 49 -6.73 -11.90 -5.42
C GLY A 49 -7.49 -10.65 -5.83
N TRP A 50 -8.03 -9.85 -4.90
CA TRP A 50 -8.83 -8.68 -5.24
C TRP A 50 -8.02 -7.40 -5.34
N HIS A 51 -8.48 -6.54 -6.23
CA HIS A 51 -8.29 -5.10 -6.20
C HIS A 51 -9.58 -4.48 -5.66
N ILE A 52 -9.49 -3.84 -4.49
CA ILE A 52 -10.62 -3.14 -3.87
C ILE A 52 -10.34 -1.66 -3.73
N ARG A 53 -11.42 -0.88 -3.78
CA ARG A 53 -11.48 0.50 -3.28
C ARG A 53 -12.43 0.56 -2.11
N PHE A 54 -12.14 1.44 -1.17
CA PHE A 54 -13.00 1.60 -0.02
C PHE A 54 -13.10 3.05 0.42
N GLU A 55 -14.26 3.38 0.97
CA GLU A 55 -14.54 4.69 1.53
C GLU A 55 -15.12 4.54 2.93
N SER A 56 -14.59 5.31 3.87
CA SER A 56 -15.14 5.44 5.21
C SER A 56 -16.42 6.27 5.13
N ARG A 57 -17.53 5.78 5.71
CA ARG A 57 -18.84 6.47 5.72
C ARG A 57 -18.90 7.71 6.63
N GLY A 58 -17.82 8.49 6.66
CA GLY A 58 -17.63 9.65 7.53
C GLY A 58 -17.18 9.26 8.95
N PRO A 59 -16.73 10.25 9.75
CA PRO A 59 -16.53 10.03 11.17
C PRO A 59 -17.83 9.54 11.78
N ARG A 60 -17.74 8.70 12.82
CA ARG A 60 -18.89 8.21 13.59
C ARG A 60 -19.77 9.41 13.99
N ALA A 61 -20.82 9.69 13.23
CA ALA A 61 -21.65 10.90 13.32
C ALA A 61 -22.35 11.11 14.68
N GLU A 62 -22.18 10.15 15.59
CA GLU A 62 -22.81 10.04 16.91
C GLU A 62 -21.82 10.30 18.07
N ALA A 63 -20.51 10.35 17.79
CA ALA A 63 -19.48 10.73 18.76
C ALA A 63 -18.87 12.06 18.30
N GLY A 64 -19.55 13.16 18.62
CA GLY A 64 -19.29 14.52 18.12
C GLY A 64 -17.91 15.10 18.47
N GLY A 65 -16.86 14.57 17.87
CA GLY A 65 -15.58 15.22 17.70
C GLY A 65 -15.10 14.95 16.29
N GLU A 66 -14.86 16.01 15.50
CA GLU A 66 -13.89 15.89 14.42
C GLU A 66 -12.58 15.34 15.05
N PRO A 67 -11.86 14.43 14.36
CA PRO A 67 -10.57 13.98 14.85
C PRO A 67 -9.72 15.21 15.16
N ASP A 68 -9.12 15.26 16.35
CA ASP A 68 -8.33 16.41 16.81
C ASP A 68 -7.28 16.72 15.73
N PRO A 69 -7.37 17.88 15.04
CA PRO A 69 -6.41 18.25 14.01
C PRO A 69 -4.99 18.26 14.56
N ASP A 70 -4.82 18.57 15.85
CA ASP A 70 -3.53 18.56 16.52
C ASP A 70 -2.98 17.13 16.70
N GLU A 71 -3.80 16.10 16.76
CA GLU A 71 -3.35 14.70 16.86
C GLU A 71 -2.77 14.21 15.53
N LEU A 72 -3.46 14.52 14.42
CA LEU A 72 -2.96 14.22 13.07
C LEU A 72 -1.72 15.05 12.74
N ALA A 73 -1.74 16.34 13.07
CA ALA A 73 -0.58 17.21 12.94
C ALA A 73 0.60 16.69 13.78
N ARG A 74 0.38 16.16 14.99
CA ARG A 74 1.48 15.53 15.77
C ARG A 74 1.98 14.21 15.20
N LEU A 75 1.17 13.47 14.45
CA LEU A 75 1.62 12.27 13.75
C LEU A 75 2.46 12.61 12.52
N LEU A 76 2.16 13.73 11.85
CA LEU A 76 2.79 14.13 10.59
C LEU A 76 3.92 15.15 10.76
N ALA A 77 3.83 16.07 11.72
CA ALA A 77 4.67 17.26 11.84
C ALA A 77 5.83 17.14 12.86
N LEU A 78 6.18 15.92 13.27
CA LEU A 78 7.46 15.71 13.96
C LEU A 78 8.58 15.60 12.93
N ASP A 79 9.78 16.03 13.29
CA ASP A 79 10.99 15.81 12.51
C ASP A 79 11.88 14.83 13.29
N PRO A 80 11.99 13.55 12.87
CA PRO A 80 11.31 12.93 11.72
C PRO A 80 9.81 12.61 11.96
N PRO A 81 9.00 12.50 10.88
CA PRO A 81 7.56 12.25 10.97
C PRO A 81 7.29 10.92 11.68
N ARG A 82 6.25 10.91 12.51
CA ARG A 82 5.85 9.70 13.24
C ARG A 82 5.16 8.67 12.36
N LEU A 83 4.78 9.04 11.15
CA LEU A 83 4.13 8.21 10.14
C LEU A 83 4.85 8.41 8.81
N ALA A 84 5.48 7.35 8.28
CA ALA A 84 6.21 7.44 7.01
C ALA A 84 5.22 7.55 5.83
N ALA A 85 5.53 8.37 4.82
CA ALA A 85 4.65 8.54 3.67
C ALA A 85 4.52 7.25 2.85
N GLN A 86 5.62 6.49 2.76
CA GLN A 86 5.66 5.15 2.18
C GLN A 86 5.69 4.09 3.28
N GLN A 87 4.64 3.27 3.37
CA GLN A 87 4.55 2.16 4.30
C GLN A 87 5.09 0.89 3.66
N ILE A 88 6.15 0.34 4.25
CA ILE A 88 6.76 -0.93 3.83
C ILE A 88 6.66 -1.98 4.93
N GLY A 89 6.89 -3.23 4.57
CA GLY A 89 7.01 -4.33 5.53
C GLY A 89 5.94 -5.40 5.34
N PRO A 90 5.83 -6.37 6.26
CA PRO A 90 4.98 -7.51 6.05
C PRO A 90 3.50 -7.23 6.35
N THR A 91 2.62 -7.91 5.62
CA THR A 91 1.18 -7.94 5.97
C THR A 91 0.93 -8.71 7.26
N GLY A 92 0.04 -8.17 8.10
CA GLY A 92 -0.59 -8.86 9.23
C GLY A 92 -1.94 -9.46 8.83
N ASP A 93 -2.95 -9.39 9.70
CA ASP A 93 -4.33 -9.76 9.37
C ASP A 93 -5.00 -8.69 8.49
N MET A 94 -5.46 -9.06 7.30
CA MET A 94 -6.14 -8.15 6.37
C MET A 94 -7.41 -8.81 5.85
N THR A 95 -8.58 -8.35 6.29
CA THR A 95 -9.86 -8.98 5.97
C THR A 95 -11.02 -7.99 6.02
N ALA A 96 -11.99 -8.16 5.12
CA ALA A 96 -13.30 -7.53 5.12
C ALA A 96 -14.42 -8.46 5.65
N ALA A 97 -14.10 -9.72 5.97
CA ALA A 97 -15.06 -10.72 6.47
C ALA A 97 -15.44 -10.52 7.95
N ARG A 98 -14.74 -9.65 8.69
CA ARG A 98 -15.04 -9.37 10.09
C ARG A 98 -16.40 -8.67 10.21
N LYS A 99 -17.22 -9.11 11.17
CA LYS A 99 -18.46 -8.43 11.54
C LYS A 99 -18.34 -7.86 12.94
N VAL A 100 -18.79 -6.63 13.13
CA VAL A 100 -18.81 -5.95 14.43
C VAL A 100 -20.24 -5.57 14.79
N LYS A 101 -20.54 -5.64 16.09
CA LYS A 101 -21.85 -5.31 16.62
C LYS A 101 -21.87 -3.82 16.97
N ILE A 102 -22.73 -3.06 16.31
CA ILE A 102 -22.91 -1.63 16.59
C ILE A 102 -24.30 -1.38 17.17
N ALA A 103 -24.40 -0.38 18.04
CA ALA A 103 -25.69 0.08 18.54
C ALA A 103 -26.41 0.83 17.41
N ASP A 104 -27.67 0.51 17.20
CA ASP A 104 -28.55 1.15 16.21
C ASP A 104 -29.32 2.32 16.85
N CYS A 105 -28.64 3.06 17.72
CA CYS A 105 -29.18 4.21 18.43
C CYS A 105 -28.05 5.15 18.85
N SER A 106 -28.42 6.39 19.17
CA SER A 106 -27.44 7.39 19.57
C SER A 106 -26.71 7.05 20.87
N ALA A 107 -25.53 7.63 21.09
CA ALA A 107 -24.79 7.42 22.34
C ALA A 107 -25.59 7.80 23.59
N HIS A 108 -26.43 8.85 23.49
CA HIS A 108 -27.32 9.29 24.56
C HIS A 108 -28.44 8.28 24.81
N GLU A 109 -29.09 7.79 23.76
CA GLU A 109 -30.14 6.76 23.86
C GLU A 109 -29.58 5.43 24.38
N LEU A 110 -28.40 5.03 23.91
CA LEU A 110 -27.67 3.87 24.40
C LEU A 110 -27.42 3.98 25.92
N CYS A 111 -26.92 5.13 26.39
CA CYS A 111 -26.69 5.39 27.81
C CYS A 111 -28.00 5.34 28.62
N HIS A 112 -29.07 5.94 28.09
CA HIS A 112 -30.39 5.94 28.71
C HIS A 112 -30.95 4.51 28.87
N ARG A 113 -30.91 3.70 27.80
CA ARG A 113 -31.36 2.30 27.80
C ARG A 113 -30.53 1.43 28.75
N CYS A 114 -29.20 1.58 28.75
CA CYS A 114 -28.33 0.86 29.68
C CYS A 114 -28.63 1.20 31.15
N LYS A 115 -28.92 2.46 31.46
CA LYS A 115 -29.34 2.88 32.82
C LYS A 115 -30.72 2.35 33.21
N GLY A 116 -31.63 2.20 32.23
CA GLY A 116 -32.97 1.64 32.41
C GLY A 116 -33.02 0.10 32.43
N GLY A 117 -31.90 -0.59 32.17
CA GLY A 117 -31.86 -2.05 32.08
C GLY A 117 -32.46 -2.62 30.79
N GLU A 118 -32.74 -1.78 29.79
CA GLU A 118 -33.25 -2.20 28.49
C GLU A 118 -32.09 -2.54 27.54
N PRO A 119 -32.16 -3.66 26.80
CA PRO A 119 -31.12 -3.98 25.83
C PRO A 119 -31.17 -2.97 24.66
N PRO A 120 -30.04 -2.35 24.29
CA PRO A 120 -29.97 -1.48 23.12
C PRO A 120 -30.28 -2.25 21.83
N PRO A 121 -30.90 -1.62 20.82
CA PRO A 121 -30.96 -2.22 19.50
C PRO A 121 -29.54 -2.32 18.96
N PHE A 122 -29.18 -3.48 18.43
CA PHE A 122 -27.87 -3.72 17.86
C PHE A 122 -28.01 -4.37 16.49
N ARG A 123 -27.15 -3.95 15.56
CA ARG A 123 -27.00 -4.59 14.25
C ARG A 123 -25.56 -5.02 14.04
N TRP A 124 -25.39 -6.08 13.24
CA TRP A 124 -24.07 -6.54 12.81
C TRP A 124 -23.74 -5.89 11.48
N VAL A 125 -22.63 -5.16 11.44
CA VAL A 125 -22.13 -4.52 10.21
C VAL A 125 -20.77 -5.11 9.83
N ARG A 126 -20.39 -4.94 8.56
CA ARG A 126 -19.07 -5.34 8.07
C ARG A 126 -17.98 -4.45 8.68
N CYS A 127 -16.78 -4.98 8.79
CA CYS A 127 -15.60 -4.27 9.26
C CYS A 127 -14.43 -4.62 8.34
N LEU A 128 -13.84 -3.60 7.71
CA LEU A 128 -12.57 -3.75 7.01
C LEU A 128 -11.46 -3.60 8.04
N HIS A 129 -10.74 -4.69 8.27
CA HIS A 129 -9.57 -4.76 9.15
C HIS A 129 -8.31 -4.89 8.30
N LEU A 130 -7.40 -3.92 8.40
CA LEU A 130 -6.08 -3.98 7.77
C LEU A 130 -5.02 -3.84 8.85
N GLU A 131 -4.08 -4.78 8.88
CA GLU A 131 -2.95 -4.78 9.79
C GLU A 131 -1.65 -5.03 9.03
N TRP A 132 -0.60 -4.28 9.36
CA TRP A 132 0.74 -4.50 8.87
C TRP A 132 1.79 -4.05 9.89
N TYR A 133 3.05 -4.38 9.62
CA TYR A 133 4.19 -3.97 10.43
C TYR A 133 5.15 -3.15 9.55
N SER A 134 5.39 -1.90 9.92
CA SER A 134 6.16 -0.95 9.11
C SER A 134 7.26 -0.23 9.88
N GLN A 135 7.83 0.81 9.27
CA GLN A 135 8.70 1.80 9.91
C GLN A 135 8.11 2.27 11.26
N ASN A 136 6.79 2.42 11.30
CA ASN A 136 6.05 2.94 12.45
C ASN A 136 5.65 1.84 13.46
N GLY A 137 6.14 0.61 13.26
CA GLY A 137 5.77 -0.57 14.04
C GLY A 137 4.46 -1.18 13.55
N ARG A 138 3.65 -1.71 14.46
CA ARG A 138 2.35 -2.31 14.10
C ARG A 138 1.35 -1.20 13.78
N VAL A 139 0.81 -1.20 12.57
CA VAL A 139 -0.24 -0.26 12.14
C VAL A 139 -1.54 -1.03 11.93
N VAL A 140 -2.65 -0.45 12.37
CA VAL A 140 -3.98 -1.05 12.30
C VAL A 140 -5.00 -0.03 11.78
N VAL A 141 -5.81 -0.46 10.83
CA VAL A 141 -7.00 0.23 10.33
C VAL A 141 -8.21 -0.67 10.55
N GLU A 142 -9.23 -0.14 11.23
CA GLU A 142 -10.53 -0.77 11.39
C GLU A 142 -11.62 0.22 10.96
N LEU A 143 -12.14 0.02 9.76
CA LEU A 143 -13.26 0.79 9.24
C LEU A 143 -14.55 0.01 9.48
N VAL A 144 -15.48 0.64 10.19
CA VAL A 144 -16.79 0.06 10.50
C VAL A 144 -17.78 0.48 9.41
N ASP A 145 -18.46 -0.51 8.83
CA ASP A 145 -19.43 -0.32 7.75
C ASP A 145 -18.90 0.50 6.54
N PRO A 146 -17.68 0.23 6.02
CA PRO A 146 -17.15 0.97 4.88
C PRO A 146 -17.92 0.62 3.60
N ILE A 147 -17.93 1.55 2.65
CA ILE A 147 -18.34 1.25 1.28
C ILE A 147 -17.16 0.53 0.62
N LEU A 148 -17.39 -0.66 0.08
CA LEU A 148 -16.38 -1.46 -0.63
C LEU A 148 -16.79 -1.59 -2.10
N GLU A 149 -15.87 -1.25 -2.99
CA GLU A 149 -15.96 -1.49 -4.43
C GLU A 149 -14.91 -2.54 -4.82
N TYR A 150 -15.32 -3.60 -5.50
CA TYR A 150 -14.45 -4.66 -6.00
C TYR A 150 -14.17 -4.40 -7.48
N VAL A 151 -12.95 -3.98 -7.79
CA VAL A 151 -12.59 -3.45 -9.11
C VAL A 151 -12.15 -4.56 -10.06
N ASP A 152 -11.25 -5.44 -9.60
CA ASP A 152 -10.69 -6.53 -10.42
C ASP A 152 -10.31 -7.73 -9.54
N PHE A 153 -10.17 -8.91 -10.16
CA PHE A 153 -9.78 -10.15 -9.51
C PHE A 153 -8.76 -10.96 -10.31
N ALA A 154 -7.71 -11.40 -9.63
CA ALA A 154 -6.73 -12.35 -10.12
C ALA A 154 -6.69 -13.60 -9.25
N THR A 155 -6.55 -14.77 -9.87
CA THR A 155 -6.37 -16.02 -9.13
C THR A 155 -4.93 -16.14 -8.66
N ILE A 156 -4.71 -16.21 -7.35
CA ILE A 156 -3.39 -16.38 -6.75
C ILE A 156 -3.15 -17.87 -6.42
N PRO A 157 -2.10 -18.51 -6.93
CA PRO A 157 -1.76 -19.89 -6.59
C PRO A 157 -1.55 -20.08 -5.07
N GLY A 158 -2.20 -21.11 -4.51
CA GLY A 158 -2.09 -21.46 -3.09
C GLY A 158 -3.08 -20.75 -2.16
N VAL A 159 -3.90 -19.82 -2.67
CA VAL A 159 -5.03 -19.25 -1.95
C VAL A 159 -6.32 -19.98 -2.37
N SER A 160 -7.12 -20.45 -1.42
CA SER A 160 -8.34 -21.22 -1.73
C SER A 160 -9.40 -20.34 -2.38
N ALA A 161 -9.88 -20.74 -3.57
CA ALA A 161 -10.94 -20.05 -4.30
C ALA A 161 -12.33 -20.15 -3.63
N ASP A 162 -12.51 -21.06 -2.67
CA ASP A 162 -13.80 -21.28 -1.98
C ASP A 162 -14.15 -20.19 -0.95
N SER A 163 -13.23 -19.24 -0.71
CA SER A 163 -13.43 -18.12 0.21
C SER A 163 -13.88 -16.83 -0.48
N ARG A 164 -14.19 -16.88 -1.78
CA ARG A 164 -14.79 -15.76 -2.50
C ARG A 164 -16.02 -15.29 -1.73
N PRO A 165 -16.07 -14.02 -1.27
CA PRO A 165 -17.35 -13.42 -0.99
C PRO A 165 -18.17 -13.59 -2.27
N SER A 166 -19.35 -14.18 -2.20
CA SER A 166 -20.35 -13.97 -3.24
C SER A 166 -20.37 -12.46 -3.49
N GLU A 167 -20.29 -12.04 -4.76
CA GLU A 167 -20.49 -10.64 -5.14
C GLU A 167 -21.59 -10.06 -4.27
N PRO A 168 -21.41 -8.87 -3.66
CA PRO A 168 -22.34 -8.38 -2.68
C PRO A 168 -23.73 -8.35 -3.31
N HIS A 169 -24.58 -9.28 -2.88
CA HIS A 169 -26.01 -9.12 -3.00
C HIS A 169 -26.29 -7.77 -2.36
N ALA A 170 -26.67 -6.80 -3.20
CA ALA A 170 -27.39 -5.62 -2.79
C ALA A 170 -28.39 -6.07 -1.72
N ASP A 171 -28.38 -5.39 -0.58
CA ASP A 171 -29.20 -5.67 0.58
C ASP A 171 -30.55 -6.27 0.16
N LEU A 172 -30.70 -7.59 0.35
CA LEU A 172 -32.02 -8.22 0.25
C LEU A 172 -32.81 -7.72 1.46
N VAL A 173 -33.47 -6.59 1.25
CA VAL A 173 -34.75 -6.30 1.88
C VAL A 173 -35.64 -7.48 1.49
N GLU A 174 -35.89 -8.41 2.42
CA GLU A 174 -37.00 -9.35 2.28
C GLU A 174 -38.30 -8.54 2.38
N GLU A 175 -38.75 -7.95 1.27
CA GLU A 175 -40.17 -7.64 1.07
C GLU A 175 -40.56 -7.98 -0.37
N GLY A 176 -41.61 -8.80 -0.48
CA GLY A 176 -42.00 -9.47 -1.70
C GLY A 176 -42.71 -8.60 -2.74
N GLY A 177 -42.83 -9.17 -3.94
CA GLY A 177 -43.80 -8.75 -4.95
C GLY A 177 -43.18 -8.16 -6.21
N ALA A 178 -42.94 -8.99 -7.22
CA ALA A 178 -42.88 -8.60 -8.63
C ALA A 178 -44.25 -8.89 -9.29
N PRO A 179 -44.50 -8.54 -10.59
CA PRO A 179 -43.69 -7.78 -11.54
C PRO A 179 -44.51 -6.70 -12.32
N ASP A 180 -43.88 -5.85 -13.15
CA ASP A 180 -43.84 -6.02 -14.62
C ASP A 180 -43.31 -4.80 -15.41
N ALA A 181 -42.82 -5.11 -16.62
CA ALA A 181 -42.69 -4.27 -17.83
C ALA A 181 -41.39 -3.48 -18.12
N ALA A 182 -40.44 -4.22 -18.73
CA ALA A 182 -39.77 -3.97 -20.02
C ALA A 182 -39.66 -2.54 -20.60
N SER A 183 -38.44 -2.15 -21.02
CA SER A 183 -38.12 -1.76 -22.43
C SER A 183 -36.62 -1.42 -22.62
N GLN A 184 -36.04 -1.95 -23.69
CA GLN A 184 -34.78 -1.58 -24.39
C GLN A 184 -35.04 -1.82 -25.90
N PRO A 185 -34.17 -1.47 -26.87
CA PRO A 185 -33.05 -0.51 -26.92
C PRO A 185 -33.08 0.37 -28.20
N GLY A 186 -32.07 1.24 -28.42
CA GLY A 186 -31.90 1.97 -29.68
C GLY A 186 -30.45 2.34 -30.00
N SER A 187 -29.93 1.80 -31.10
CA SER A 187 -28.59 1.97 -31.69
C SER A 187 -28.54 3.04 -32.79
N TYR A 188 -27.35 3.63 -33.07
CA TYR A 188 -26.64 3.78 -34.38
C TYR A 188 -25.62 4.95 -34.28
N ALA A 189 -24.32 4.75 -34.51
CA ALA A 189 -23.52 4.82 -35.76
C ALA A 189 -23.16 6.25 -36.26
N GLY A 190 -21.85 6.49 -36.46
CA GLY A 190 -21.21 7.77 -36.86
C GLY A 190 -21.43 8.18 -38.33
N PRO A 191 -20.70 9.21 -38.84
CA PRO A 191 -19.38 8.94 -39.43
C PRO A 191 -18.33 10.07 -39.37
N CYS A 192 -17.14 9.73 -39.89
CA CYS A 192 -15.90 10.46 -40.12
C CYS A 192 -15.96 11.66 -41.12
N GLY A 193 -14.91 12.49 -41.10
CA GLY A 193 -14.60 13.44 -42.19
C GLY A 193 -13.27 14.19 -41.97
N GLU A 194 -12.30 13.94 -42.85
CA GLU A 194 -10.94 14.51 -42.95
C GLU A 194 -10.89 16.03 -43.24
N ALA A 195 -9.78 16.69 -42.88
CA ALA A 195 -8.84 17.31 -43.82
C ALA A 195 -7.77 18.18 -43.13
N CYS A 196 -6.58 18.16 -43.71
CA CYS A 196 -5.34 18.81 -43.28
C CYS A 196 -5.29 20.31 -43.62
N ALA A 197 -4.59 21.11 -42.81
CA ALA A 197 -3.77 22.22 -43.30
C ALA A 197 -2.70 22.57 -42.26
N ALA A 198 -1.44 22.54 -42.70
CA ALA A 198 -0.29 23.04 -41.98
C ALA A 198 -0.13 24.54 -42.29
N GLU A 199 0.10 25.37 -41.28
CA GLU A 199 0.80 26.65 -41.42
C GLU A 199 1.74 26.83 -40.23
N GLU A 200 3.02 26.99 -40.56
CA GLU A 200 4.10 27.41 -39.67
C GLU A 200 3.89 28.87 -39.26
N LEU A 201 3.89 29.15 -37.96
CA LEU A 201 4.13 30.48 -37.41
C LEU A 201 4.97 30.35 -36.14
N ASP A 202 6.21 30.80 -36.24
CA ASP A 202 7.13 31.04 -35.14
C ASP A 202 6.49 31.99 -34.11
N ALA A 203 6.19 31.47 -32.93
CA ALA A 203 5.96 32.24 -31.71
C ALA A 203 6.28 31.34 -30.51
N GLU A 204 7.24 31.77 -29.70
CA GLU A 204 7.51 31.19 -28.38
C GLU A 204 6.20 31.18 -27.57
N PRO A 205 5.69 30.02 -27.12
CA PRO A 205 4.47 29.99 -26.34
C PRO A 205 4.77 30.42 -24.90
N ASP A 206 4.29 31.61 -24.55
CA ASP A 206 3.87 31.91 -23.18
C ASP A 206 3.03 30.73 -22.66
N ASP A 207 3.47 30.08 -21.58
CA ASP A 207 2.81 28.95 -20.90
C ASP A 207 1.31 29.24 -20.70
N PRO A 208 0.42 28.73 -21.58
CA PRO A 208 -1.00 29.03 -21.53
C PRO A 208 -1.72 28.16 -20.49
N HIS A 209 -0.98 27.31 -19.79
CA HIS A 209 -1.49 26.37 -18.81
C HIS A 209 -1.08 26.69 -17.38
N GLY A 210 -0.21 27.69 -17.15
CA GLY A 210 0.25 28.08 -15.82
C GLY A 210 0.86 26.91 -15.04
N LEU A 211 1.41 25.93 -15.76
CA LEU A 211 2.00 24.70 -15.19
C LEU A 211 3.33 25.00 -14.50
N PHE A 212 3.94 26.16 -14.78
CA PHE A 212 5.08 26.69 -14.05
C PHE A 212 4.70 28.04 -13.44
N SER A 213 3.79 28.00 -12.47
CA SER A 213 3.60 29.13 -11.57
C SER A 213 4.91 29.32 -10.79
N GLN A 214 5.57 30.47 -10.97
CA GLN A 214 6.75 30.90 -10.20
C GLN A 214 6.35 31.18 -8.74
N GLY A 215 6.03 30.11 -8.00
CA GLY A 215 5.56 30.14 -6.62
C GLY A 215 6.05 28.98 -5.75
N ASP A 216 6.80 28.02 -6.31
CA ASP A 216 7.09 26.74 -5.64
C ASP A 216 8.50 26.68 -5.02
N GLY A 217 9.14 27.83 -4.81
CA GLY A 217 10.49 27.88 -4.25
C GLY A 217 10.61 27.30 -2.84
N GLU A 218 9.52 27.23 -2.07
CA GLU A 218 9.53 26.63 -0.72
C GLU A 218 9.39 25.10 -0.75
N ALA A 219 8.64 24.54 -1.70
CA ALA A 219 8.45 23.08 -1.82
C ALA A 219 9.65 22.40 -2.51
N GLU A 220 10.26 23.06 -3.51
CA GLU A 220 11.52 22.60 -4.11
C GLU A 220 12.69 22.69 -3.14
N ASP A 221 12.76 23.75 -2.32
CA ASP A 221 13.79 23.90 -1.28
C ASP A 221 13.70 22.82 -0.19
N ASP A 222 12.48 22.42 0.21
CA ASP A 222 12.29 21.39 1.25
C ASP A 222 12.69 20.00 0.74
N PHE A 223 12.34 19.67 -0.51
CA PHE A 223 12.76 18.43 -1.18
C PHE A 223 14.29 18.33 -1.33
N LEU A 224 14.95 19.42 -1.77
CA LEU A 224 16.41 19.47 -1.90
C LEU A 224 17.12 19.41 -0.53
N ARG A 225 16.55 20.02 0.51
CA ARG A 225 17.07 19.94 1.89
C ARG A 225 16.96 18.53 2.47
N GLN A 226 15.96 17.75 2.07
CA GLN A 226 15.77 16.39 2.56
C GLN A 226 16.66 15.37 1.81
N MET A 227 16.93 15.59 0.52
CA MET A 227 17.82 14.72 -0.27
C MET A 227 19.32 14.92 0.02
N GLY A 228 19.78 16.15 0.24
CA GLY A 228 21.21 16.43 0.48
C GLY A 228 21.87 15.58 1.58
N PRO A 229 21.27 15.47 2.79
CA PRO A 229 21.77 14.61 3.86
C PRO A 229 21.72 13.11 3.53
N THR A 230 20.82 12.71 2.62
CA THR A 230 20.64 11.30 2.22
C THR A 230 21.76 10.87 1.28
N ASP A 231 22.03 11.66 0.24
CA ASP A 231 23.11 11.39 -0.71
C ASP A 231 24.48 11.44 -0.02
N ASP A 232 24.70 12.43 0.85
CA ASP A 232 25.95 12.54 1.61
C ASP A 232 26.20 11.32 2.50
N ALA A 233 25.16 10.79 3.15
CA ALA A 233 25.26 9.59 3.97
C ALA A 233 25.61 8.35 3.13
N ILE A 234 25.00 8.19 1.96
CA ILE A 234 25.23 7.04 1.07
C ILE A 234 26.64 7.10 0.47
N GLU A 235 27.10 8.27 0.04
CA GLU A 235 28.40 8.42 -0.61
C GLU A 235 29.58 8.38 0.37
N ASN A 236 29.41 8.88 1.60
CA ASN A 236 30.52 9.08 2.53
C ASN A 236 30.53 8.11 3.73
N SER A 237 29.46 7.36 3.96
CA SER A 237 29.38 6.33 5.01
C SER A 237 29.46 4.94 4.39
N PRO A 238 30.30 4.01 4.89
CA PRO A 238 30.39 2.65 4.36
C PRO A 238 29.15 1.78 4.71
N GLY A 239 28.22 2.31 5.50
CA GLY A 239 27.06 1.59 6.03
C GLY A 239 27.42 0.51 7.05
N GLU A 240 26.41 -0.03 7.71
CA GLU A 240 26.51 -1.17 8.62
C GLU A 240 25.86 -2.41 7.98
N PRO A 241 26.37 -3.64 8.23
CA PRO A 241 25.72 -4.86 7.76
C PRO A 241 24.29 -4.98 8.30
N ILE A 242 23.33 -5.32 7.45
CA ILE A 242 21.93 -5.50 7.90
C ILE A 242 21.84 -6.54 9.03
N GLY A 243 22.65 -7.60 8.97
CA GLY A 243 22.69 -8.65 9.98
C GLY A 243 22.94 -8.15 11.40
N SER A 244 23.77 -7.12 11.62
CA SER A 244 24.09 -6.63 12.98
C SER A 244 22.90 -5.96 13.66
N LEU A 245 21.92 -5.48 12.89
CA LEU A 245 20.69 -4.92 13.46
C LEU A 245 19.78 -5.97 14.10
N LEU A 246 19.97 -7.23 13.71
CA LEU A 246 19.11 -8.34 14.09
C LEU A 246 19.72 -9.20 15.19
N ASP A 247 20.86 -8.81 15.76
CA ASP A 247 21.53 -9.52 16.85
C ASP A 247 20.59 -9.80 18.04
N ALA A 248 19.61 -8.94 18.27
CA ALA A 248 18.59 -9.10 19.30
C ALA A 248 17.60 -10.26 19.05
N LEU A 249 17.49 -10.77 17.83
CA LEU A 249 16.61 -11.89 17.47
C LEU A 249 17.21 -13.27 17.82
N GLY A 250 18.50 -13.31 18.15
CA GLY A 250 19.22 -14.57 18.40
C GLY A 250 19.46 -15.38 17.10
N PRO A 251 19.86 -16.65 17.24
CA PRO A 251 20.23 -17.48 16.09
C PRO A 251 19.00 -17.77 15.22
N LEU A 252 19.11 -17.45 13.93
CA LEU A 252 18.08 -17.72 12.94
C LEU A 252 18.08 -19.21 12.54
N PRO A 253 16.91 -19.88 12.51
CA PRO A 253 16.82 -21.29 12.12
C PRO A 253 17.32 -21.53 10.68
N GLU A 254 17.69 -22.78 10.36
CA GLU A 254 18.09 -23.12 9.01
C GLU A 254 16.89 -23.18 8.05
N PRO A 255 16.97 -22.59 6.84
CA PRO A 255 15.85 -22.55 5.90
C PRO A 255 15.29 -23.94 5.56
N ASP A 256 16.17 -24.94 5.49
CA ASP A 256 15.82 -26.32 5.11
C ASP A 256 15.08 -27.09 6.23
N GLU A 257 15.14 -26.61 7.47
CA GLU A 257 14.44 -27.20 8.62
C GLU A 257 13.01 -26.66 8.77
N LEU A 258 12.65 -25.60 8.05
CA LEU A 258 11.37 -24.92 8.19
C LEU A 258 10.37 -25.42 7.15
N SER A 259 9.13 -25.72 7.56
CA SER A 259 7.99 -25.79 6.63
C SER A 259 7.73 -24.43 5.96
N GLU A 260 7.01 -24.40 4.83
CA GLU A 260 6.65 -23.14 4.15
C GLU A 260 5.94 -22.16 5.09
N ARG A 261 5.01 -22.65 5.92
CA ARG A 261 4.30 -21.83 6.90
C ARG A 261 5.23 -21.29 7.98
N GLN A 262 6.16 -22.10 8.48
CA GLN A 262 7.13 -21.64 9.48
C GLN A 262 8.10 -20.62 8.88
N ALA A 263 8.56 -20.84 7.66
CA ALA A 263 9.40 -19.90 6.93
C ALA A 263 8.67 -18.58 6.68
N GLU A 264 7.37 -18.60 6.34
CA GLU A 264 6.57 -17.38 6.21
C GLU A 264 6.49 -16.59 7.52
N VAL A 265 6.24 -17.26 8.65
CA VAL A 265 6.22 -16.60 9.96
C VAL A 265 7.57 -15.96 10.28
N GLN A 266 8.68 -16.67 10.03
CA GLN A 266 10.02 -16.14 10.26
C GLN A 266 10.38 -15.00 9.32
N LEU A 267 10.03 -15.12 8.03
CA LEU A 267 10.22 -14.07 7.03
C LEU A 267 9.47 -12.80 7.44
N LYS A 268 8.18 -12.91 7.79
CA LYS A 268 7.39 -11.76 8.26
C LYS A 268 7.99 -11.16 9.54
N ALA A 269 8.44 -11.97 10.48
CA ALA A 269 9.09 -11.45 11.69
C ALA A 269 10.35 -10.62 11.35
N LEU A 270 11.19 -11.10 10.44
CA LEU A 270 12.39 -10.39 9.98
C LEU A 270 12.03 -9.10 9.24
N LEU A 271 11.12 -9.18 8.26
CA LEU A 271 10.70 -8.01 7.48
C LEU A 271 10.07 -6.93 8.36
N GLY A 272 9.34 -7.31 9.40
CA GLY A 272 8.78 -6.36 10.36
C GLY A 272 9.85 -5.63 11.19
N GLN A 273 11.02 -6.25 11.42
CA GLN A 273 12.16 -5.56 12.04
C GLN A 273 12.89 -4.69 11.02
N LEU A 274 13.16 -5.22 9.83
CA LEU A 274 13.85 -4.53 8.75
C LEU A 274 13.10 -3.26 8.29
N ALA A 275 11.76 -3.30 8.26
CA ALA A 275 10.95 -2.13 7.96
C ALA A 275 11.24 -0.97 8.93
N ARG A 276 11.61 -1.22 10.18
CA ARG A 276 11.96 -0.17 11.17
C ARG A 276 13.27 0.55 10.88
N PHE A 277 14.02 0.05 9.89
CA PHE A 277 15.25 0.60 9.36
C PHE A 277 15.11 1.00 7.89
N GLY A 278 13.88 1.09 7.36
CA GLY A 278 13.66 1.48 5.98
C GLY A 278 14.04 0.40 4.95
N VAL A 279 14.13 -0.87 5.35
CA VAL A 279 14.47 -1.96 4.42
C VAL A 279 13.22 -2.71 3.99
N ALA A 280 12.98 -2.79 2.68
CA ALA A 280 11.88 -3.52 2.05
C ALA A 280 12.40 -4.75 1.29
N LEU A 281 11.56 -5.79 1.22
CA LEU A 281 11.80 -6.94 0.35
C LEU A 281 10.60 -7.16 -0.57
N ASP A 282 10.80 -6.91 -1.85
CA ASP A 282 9.83 -7.16 -2.90
C ASP A 282 9.94 -8.62 -3.36
N VAL A 283 8.92 -9.42 -3.05
CA VAL A 283 8.91 -10.86 -3.35
C VAL A 283 8.13 -11.10 -4.64
N CYS A 284 8.80 -11.67 -5.64
CA CYS A 284 8.19 -12.08 -6.90
C CYS A 284 7.32 -13.34 -6.71
N GLU A 285 6.36 -13.54 -7.61
CA GLU A 285 5.35 -14.60 -7.48
C GLU A 285 5.91 -16.04 -7.55
N HIS A 286 7.06 -16.21 -8.19
CA HIS A 286 7.77 -17.48 -8.33
C HIS A 286 8.47 -17.90 -7.02
N PHE A 287 8.67 -16.98 -6.07
CA PHE A 287 9.32 -17.29 -4.80
C PHE A 287 8.35 -17.93 -3.81
N THR A 288 8.82 -18.97 -3.12
CA THR A 288 8.16 -19.48 -1.91
C THR A 288 8.64 -18.69 -0.69
N ALA A 289 7.90 -18.80 0.42
CA ALA A 289 8.30 -18.11 1.65
C ALA A 289 9.64 -18.64 2.17
N ARG A 290 9.90 -19.95 2.01
CA ARG A 290 11.19 -20.55 2.32
C ARG A 290 12.32 -19.99 1.46
N ASN A 291 12.13 -19.86 0.15
CA ASN A 291 13.17 -19.34 -0.73
C ASN A 291 13.45 -17.85 -0.47
N ALA A 292 12.42 -17.05 -0.19
CA ALA A 292 12.58 -15.65 0.19
C ALA A 292 13.31 -15.51 1.53
N TYR A 293 12.98 -16.36 2.52
CA TYR A 293 13.69 -16.45 3.79
C TYR A 293 15.17 -16.85 3.61
N ARG A 294 15.44 -17.84 2.74
CA ARG A 294 16.80 -18.27 2.40
C ARG A 294 17.61 -17.13 1.81
N LEU A 295 17.08 -16.45 0.80
CA LEU A 295 17.72 -15.29 0.17
C LEU A 295 18.04 -14.20 1.20
N LEU A 296 17.05 -13.89 2.06
CA LEU A 296 17.22 -12.92 3.12
C LEU A 296 18.39 -13.30 4.04
N LYS A 297 18.38 -14.52 4.58
CA LYS A 297 19.37 -15.02 5.53
C LYS A 297 20.78 -15.14 4.93
N GLU A 298 20.89 -15.68 3.72
CA GLU A 298 22.17 -16.09 3.13
C GLU A 298 22.85 -14.98 2.31
N HIS A 299 22.08 -14.03 1.77
CA HIS A 299 22.60 -12.97 0.90
C HIS A 299 22.34 -11.57 1.42
N ILE A 300 21.07 -11.22 1.70
CA ILE A 300 20.72 -9.84 2.04
C ILE A 300 21.25 -9.45 3.42
N LEU A 301 21.09 -10.31 4.44
CA LEU A 301 21.58 -9.99 5.80
C LEU A 301 23.11 -9.86 5.88
N PRO A 302 23.91 -10.74 5.24
CA PRO A 302 25.38 -10.63 5.30
C PRO A 302 25.96 -9.55 4.38
N GLU A 303 25.42 -9.41 3.17
CA GLU A 303 25.99 -8.55 2.13
C GLU A 303 25.39 -7.14 2.14
N GLY A 304 24.10 -7.02 2.47
CA GLY A 304 23.39 -5.75 2.51
C GLY A 304 23.98 -4.76 3.50
N ARG A 305 23.92 -3.48 3.14
CA ARG A 305 24.43 -2.37 3.93
C ARG A 305 23.31 -1.37 4.14
N ILE A 306 23.12 -0.95 5.37
CA ILE A 306 22.18 0.12 5.70
C ILE A 306 22.91 1.28 6.33
N HIS A 307 22.27 2.44 6.30
CA HIS A 307 22.75 3.68 6.87
C HIS A 307 21.87 4.04 8.07
N PRO A 308 22.25 3.68 9.32
CA PRO A 308 21.44 3.96 10.50
C PRO A 308 21.06 5.42 10.66
N GLU A 309 21.88 6.34 10.13
CA GLU A 309 21.65 7.78 10.04
C GLU A 309 20.39 8.16 9.23
N LEU A 310 19.97 7.32 8.28
CA LEU A 310 18.76 7.53 7.47
C LEU A 310 17.49 7.04 8.18
N ARG A 311 17.61 6.48 9.39
CA ARG A 311 16.47 5.95 10.13
C ARG A 311 15.48 7.06 10.47
N GLY A 312 14.24 6.88 10.04
CA GLY A 312 13.16 7.85 10.27
C GLY A 312 12.98 8.85 9.12
N SER A 313 13.90 8.87 8.16
CA SER A 313 13.62 9.49 6.86
C SER A 313 12.62 8.64 6.05
N ASP A 314 12.14 9.20 4.94
CA ASP A 314 11.36 8.46 3.95
C ASP A 314 12.24 7.60 3.00
N TRP A 315 13.56 7.53 3.23
CA TRP A 315 14.43 6.65 2.46
C TRP A 315 14.07 5.18 2.71
N VAL A 316 13.90 4.45 1.61
CA VAL A 316 13.66 3.01 1.64
C VAL A 316 14.65 2.31 0.72
N GLU A 317 15.39 1.36 1.29
CA GLU A 317 16.22 0.45 0.52
C GLU A 317 15.41 -0.78 0.11
N HIS A 318 15.31 -0.98 -1.21
CA HIS A 318 14.52 -2.05 -1.81
C HIS A 318 15.42 -3.20 -2.25
N PHE A 319 15.20 -4.37 -1.67
CA PHE A 319 15.71 -5.64 -2.20
C PHE A 319 14.61 -6.35 -2.97
N THR A 320 14.94 -7.01 -4.07
CA THR A 320 13.97 -7.75 -4.86
C THR A 320 14.40 -9.19 -5.05
N THR A 321 13.47 -10.14 -4.91
CA THR A 321 13.76 -11.54 -5.21
C THR A 321 13.84 -11.82 -6.72
N GLN A 322 13.42 -10.86 -7.55
CA GLN A 322 13.39 -11.00 -9.01
C GLN A 322 14.80 -11.24 -9.60
N GLU A 323 15.82 -10.59 -9.04
CA GLU A 323 17.23 -10.73 -9.46
C GLU A 323 17.80 -12.12 -9.16
N HIS A 324 17.21 -12.83 -8.20
CA HIS A 324 17.62 -14.17 -7.79
C HIS A 324 16.65 -15.25 -8.31
N CYS A 325 15.71 -14.88 -9.18
CA CYS A 325 14.69 -15.76 -9.71
C CYS A 325 15.04 -16.23 -11.12
N ALA A 326 15.27 -17.54 -11.26
CA ALA A 326 15.53 -18.16 -12.57
C ALA A 326 14.37 -17.98 -13.56
N GLU A 327 13.13 -18.03 -13.08
CA GLU A 327 11.93 -17.84 -13.91
C GLU A 327 11.81 -16.39 -14.39
N CYS A 328 12.07 -15.40 -13.52
CA CYS A 328 12.10 -14.00 -13.94
C CYS A 328 13.26 -13.71 -14.90
N ALA A 329 14.45 -14.28 -14.65
CA ALA A 329 15.60 -14.13 -15.53
C ALA A 329 15.32 -14.67 -16.94
N ALA A 330 14.57 -15.77 -17.05
CA ALA A 330 14.17 -16.35 -18.34
C ALA A 330 13.15 -15.48 -19.09
N GLN A 331 12.34 -14.68 -18.39
CA GLN A 331 11.34 -13.78 -18.97
C GLN A 331 11.92 -12.41 -19.34
N ALA A 332 13.06 -12.03 -18.78
CA ALA A 332 13.71 -10.76 -19.09
C ALA A 332 14.16 -10.74 -20.56
N GLN A 333 13.69 -9.75 -21.33
CA GLN A 333 14.21 -9.53 -22.68
C GLN A 333 15.71 -9.19 -22.58
N PRO A 334 16.57 -9.76 -23.45
CA PRO A 334 17.97 -9.38 -23.48
C PRO A 334 18.05 -7.87 -23.76
N PRO A 335 19.00 -7.15 -23.13
CA PRO A 335 19.18 -5.73 -23.39
C PRO A 335 19.36 -5.52 -24.90
N LEU A 336 18.62 -4.55 -25.45
CA LEU A 336 18.77 -4.19 -26.86
C LEU A 336 20.26 -3.91 -27.13
N PRO A 337 20.83 -4.46 -28.21
CA PRO A 337 22.23 -4.21 -28.53
C PRO A 337 22.42 -2.71 -28.63
N HIS A 338 23.30 -2.16 -27.79
CA HIS A 338 23.70 -0.76 -27.88
C HIS A 338 24.26 -0.53 -29.29
N GLU A 339 23.55 0.26 -30.10
CA GLU A 339 24.11 0.74 -31.36
C GLU A 339 25.39 1.50 -31.03
N PRO A 340 26.55 1.13 -31.61
CA PRO A 340 27.76 1.90 -31.41
C PRO A 340 27.49 3.32 -31.88
N ARG A 341 27.54 4.30 -30.97
CA ARG A 341 27.49 5.71 -31.33
C ARG A 341 28.57 5.94 -32.38
N GLY A 342 28.14 6.21 -33.61
CA GLY A 342 29.02 6.51 -34.73
C GLY A 342 29.81 7.77 -34.44
N GLY A 343 30.95 7.62 -33.78
CA GLY A 343 31.98 8.64 -33.69
C GLY A 343 32.58 8.80 -35.07
N GLN A 344 32.19 9.87 -35.76
CA GLN A 344 32.91 10.36 -36.91
C GLN A 344 34.30 10.81 -36.44
N GLU A 345 35.31 9.94 -36.58
CA GLU A 345 36.70 10.38 -36.68
C GLU A 345 36.83 11.06 -38.05
N GLN A 346 36.65 12.39 -38.06
CA GLN A 346 37.15 13.19 -39.17
C GLN A 346 38.65 13.36 -38.96
N GLU A 347 39.40 12.60 -39.75
CA GLU A 347 40.78 12.86 -40.12
C GLU A 347 40.94 14.33 -40.54
N THR A 348 42.03 14.96 -40.14
CA THR A 348 42.55 16.13 -40.88
C THR A 348 44.08 16.07 -40.87
N PRO A 349 44.75 16.30 -42.02
CA PRO A 349 46.08 15.77 -42.34
C PRO A 349 47.27 16.53 -41.78
#